data_AF-U2BDM6-F1
#
_entry.id   AF-U2BDM6-F1
#
_cell.length_a   1.000
_cell.length_b   1.000
_cell.length_c   1.000
_cell.angle_alpha   90.00
_cell.angle_beta   90.00
_cell.angle_gamma   90.00
#
_symmetry.space_group_name_H-M   'P 1'
#
loop_
_entity.id
_entity.type
_entity.pdbx_description
1 polymer ?
#
loop_
_entity_poly.entity_id
_entity_poly.type
_entity_poly.pdbx_seq_one_letter_code
_entity_poly.pdbx_strand_id
1 'polypeptide(L)'
;MAISKEQIFAVADELDAAGQNPTLANVRKQLGSGSFTTISEAMNEWRARKASQAAPIREPAPQAITDKLAELGGDLWAVALEMANNRLAAEREALEAVRQETEAARQEAAELADQLTGELDEAKARIAALEAVEAAAK
;
A
#
# COMPACT_ATOMS: atom_id res chain seq x y z
N MET A 1 12.16 -60.09 -20.48
CA MET A 1 11.22 -59.20 -21.19
C MET A 1 11.75 -57.79 -21.02
N ALA A 2 11.94 -57.03 -22.10
CA ALA A 2 12.43 -55.65 -22.01
C ALA A 2 11.27 -54.73 -21.64
N ILE A 3 11.48 -53.79 -20.71
CA ILE A 3 10.50 -52.76 -20.38
C ILE A 3 10.40 -51.76 -21.53
N SER A 4 9.17 -51.40 -21.89
CA SER A 4 8.92 -50.41 -22.95
C SER A 4 8.85 -48.98 -22.39
N LYS A 5 9.07 -48.01 -23.28
CA LYS A 5 8.96 -46.58 -22.97
C LYS A 5 7.55 -46.21 -22.54
N GLU A 6 6.53 -46.81 -23.14
CA GLU A 6 5.11 -46.58 -22.81
C GLU A 6 4.80 -47.03 -21.39
N GLN A 7 5.39 -48.13 -20.92
CA GLN A 7 5.24 -48.60 -19.53
C GLN A 7 5.88 -47.62 -18.54
N ILE A 8 7.05 -47.08 -18.89
CA ILE A 8 7.72 -46.06 -18.06
C ILE A 8 6.87 -44.78 -17.99
N PHE A 9 6.26 -44.37 -19.09
CA PHE A 9 5.40 -43.18 -19.14
C PHE A 9 4.13 -43.39 -18.30
N ALA A 10 3.47 -44.54 -18.45
CA ALA A 10 2.27 -44.86 -17.68
C ALA A 10 2.53 -44.82 -16.17
N VAL A 11 3.65 -45.40 -15.71
CA VAL A 11 4.03 -45.37 -14.30
C VAL A 11 4.39 -43.95 -13.83
N ALA A 12 5.07 -43.17 -14.67
CA ALA A 12 5.38 -41.78 -14.35
C ALA A 12 4.11 -40.92 -14.23
N ASP A 13 3.14 -41.12 -15.12
CA ASP A 13 1.82 -40.47 -15.10
C ASP A 13 1.03 -40.89 -13.85
N GLU A 14 1.03 -42.17 -13.48
CA GLU A 14 0.37 -42.66 -12.25
C GLU A 14 0.96 -42.05 -10.98
N LEU A 15 2.29 -42.00 -10.88
CA LEU A 15 2.99 -41.38 -9.75
C LEU A 15 2.66 -39.89 -9.65
N ASP A 16 2.70 -39.19 -10.78
CA ASP A 16 2.40 -37.76 -10.86
C ASP A 16 0.94 -37.44 -10.53
N ALA A 17 -0.01 -38.24 -11.04
CA ALA A 17 -1.43 -38.14 -10.71
C ALA A 17 -1.72 -38.43 -9.22
N ALA A 18 -0.92 -39.30 -8.60
CA ALA A 18 -0.96 -39.55 -7.16
C ALA A 18 -0.27 -38.47 -6.32
N GLY A 19 0.22 -37.38 -6.93
CA GLY A 19 0.95 -36.30 -6.25
C GLY A 19 2.35 -36.70 -5.78
N GLN A 20 2.89 -37.81 -6.26
CA GLN A 20 4.23 -38.30 -5.93
C GLN A 20 5.22 -37.92 -7.03
N ASN A 21 6.43 -37.53 -6.63
CA ASN A 21 7.47 -37.22 -7.61
C ASN A 21 7.91 -38.49 -8.38
N PRO A 22 7.77 -38.53 -9.73
CA PRO A 22 8.18 -39.67 -10.54
C PRO A 22 9.70 -39.67 -10.74
N THR A 23 10.43 -40.00 -9.66
CA THR A 23 11.89 -40.16 -9.70
C THR A 23 12.26 -41.47 -10.39
N LEU A 24 13.48 -41.57 -10.93
CA LEU A 24 13.97 -42.81 -11.55
C LEU A 24 13.86 -44.02 -10.60
N ALA A 25 14.08 -43.80 -9.30
CA ALA A 25 13.97 -44.82 -8.26
C ALA A 25 12.51 -45.27 -8.04
N ASN A 26 11.57 -44.33 -7.98
CA ASN A 26 10.14 -44.62 -7.79
C ASN A 26 9.57 -45.37 -8.99
N VAL A 27 9.90 -44.89 -10.19
CA VAL A 27 9.48 -45.52 -11.45
C VAL A 27 10.06 -46.94 -11.57
N ARG A 28 11.35 -47.15 -11.28
CA ARG A 28 11.96 -48.48 -11.28
C ARG A 28 11.38 -49.41 -10.21
N LYS A 29 11.07 -48.88 -9.02
CA LYS A 29 10.46 -49.64 -7.93
C LYS A 29 9.07 -50.15 -8.32
N GLN A 30 8.27 -49.35 -9.00
CA GLN A 30 6.92 -49.71 -9.44
C GLN A 30 6.93 -50.62 -10.66
N LEU A 31 7.91 -50.48 -11.56
CA LEU A 31 8.11 -51.39 -12.70
C LEU A 31 8.74 -52.74 -12.32
N GLY A 32 9.39 -52.84 -11.16
CA GLY A 32 10.02 -54.06 -10.64
C GLY A 32 11.25 -54.56 -11.41
N SER A 33 11.60 -53.96 -12.56
CA SER A 33 12.78 -54.28 -13.35
C SER A 33 13.20 -53.08 -14.22
N GLY A 34 14.25 -53.23 -15.03
CA GLY A 34 14.72 -52.18 -15.96
C GLY A 34 16.03 -51.51 -15.54
N SER A 35 16.83 -51.13 -16.54
CA SER A 35 18.07 -50.39 -16.34
C SER A 35 17.78 -48.91 -16.09
N PHE A 36 18.56 -48.28 -15.22
CA PHE A 36 18.42 -46.85 -14.95
C PHE A 36 18.71 -46.00 -16.19
N THR A 37 19.55 -46.46 -17.11
CA THR A 37 19.83 -45.78 -18.37
C THR A 37 18.58 -45.68 -19.24
N THR A 38 17.88 -46.79 -19.49
CA THR A 38 16.64 -46.81 -20.28
C THR A 38 15.51 -46.03 -19.62
N ILE A 39 15.38 -46.10 -18.29
CA ILE A 39 14.38 -45.32 -17.55
C ILE A 39 14.70 -43.82 -17.62
N SER A 40 15.98 -43.44 -17.56
CA SER A 40 16.38 -42.02 -17.60
C SER A 40 16.08 -41.36 -18.95
N GLU A 41 16.34 -42.06 -20.06
CA GLU A 41 16.02 -41.59 -21.41
C GLU A 41 14.52 -41.36 -21.58
N ALA A 42 13.70 -42.37 -21.22
CA ALA A 42 12.25 -42.25 -21.26
C ALA A 42 11.74 -41.13 -20.33
N MET A 43 12.25 -41.03 -19.10
CA MET A 43 11.82 -39.98 -18.17
C MET A 43 12.16 -38.56 -18.65
N ASN A 44 13.24 -38.39 -19.42
CA ASN A 44 13.56 -37.09 -20.01
C ASN A 44 12.54 -36.69 -21.08
N GLU A 45 12.14 -37.62 -21.96
CA GLU A 45 11.06 -37.37 -22.92
C GLU A 45 9.71 -37.18 -22.25
N TRP A 46 9.40 -37.95 -21.21
CA TRP A 46 8.17 -37.79 -20.43
C TRP A 46 8.08 -36.38 -19.83
N ARG A 47 9.15 -35.88 -19.22
CA ARG A 47 9.21 -34.49 -18.69
C ARG A 47 9.06 -33.45 -19.79
N ALA A 48 9.70 -33.66 -20.94
CA ALA A 48 9.59 -32.75 -22.08
C ALA A 48 8.15 -32.70 -22.63
N ARG A 49 7.49 -33.86 -22.74
CA ARG A 49 6.07 -33.96 -23.13
C ARG A 49 5.14 -33.31 -22.12
N LYS A 50 5.38 -33.52 -20.82
CA LYS A 50 4.59 -32.88 -19.77
C LYS A 50 4.76 -31.37 -19.79
N ALA A 51 5.98 -30.87 -19.96
CA ALA A 51 6.25 -29.44 -20.06
C ALA A 51 5.59 -28.79 -21.28
N SER A 52 5.53 -29.47 -22.43
CA SER A 52 4.86 -28.96 -23.62
C SER A 52 3.33 -29.01 -23.52
N GLN A 53 2.76 -30.03 -22.86
CA GLN A 53 1.33 -30.14 -22.60
C GLN A 53 0.84 -29.20 -21.49
N ALA A 54 1.70 -28.89 -20.51
CA ALA A 54 1.37 -28.04 -19.37
C ALA A 54 1.55 -26.54 -19.64
N ALA A 55 2.05 -26.12 -20.81
CA ALA A 55 2.02 -24.73 -21.23
C ALA A 55 0.57 -24.38 -21.61
N PRO A 56 -0.23 -23.76 -20.72
CA PRO A 56 -1.61 -23.44 -21.04
C PRO A 56 -1.54 -22.35 -22.11
N ILE A 57 -2.25 -22.55 -23.22
CA ILE A 57 -2.48 -21.47 -24.18
C ILE A 57 -3.24 -20.38 -23.42
N ARG A 58 -2.53 -19.29 -23.07
CA ARG A 58 -3.15 -18.12 -22.46
C ARG A 58 -3.77 -17.30 -23.57
N GLU A 59 -5.06 -17.50 -23.80
CA GLU A 59 -5.81 -16.62 -24.69
C GLU A 59 -5.90 -15.22 -24.07
N PRO A 60 -5.73 -14.15 -24.88
CA PRO A 60 -5.93 -12.79 -24.39
C PRO A 60 -7.37 -12.62 -23.91
N ALA A 61 -7.55 -11.82 -22.84
CA ALA A 61 -8.88 -11.50 -22.36
C ALA A 61 -9.70 -10.82 -23.48
N PRO A 62 -10.98 -11.19 -23.66
CA PRO A 62 -11.85 -10.52 -24.64
C PRO A 62 -11.92 -9.01 -24.39
N GLN A 63 -11.98 -8.23 -25.46
CA GLN A 63 -12.01 -6.76 -25.38
C GLN A 63 -13.13 -6.23 -24.48
N ALA A 64 -14.30 -6.90 -24.48
CA ALA A 64 -15.42 -6.52 -23.61
C ALA A 64 -15.08 -6.57 -22.12
N ILE A 65 -14.19 -7.48 -21.70
CA ILE A 65 -13.73 -7.58 -20.30
C ILE A 65 -12.75 -6.45 -19.99
N THR A 66 -11.82 -6.16 -20.90
CA THR A 66 -10.86 -5.07 -20.69
C THR A 66 -11.54 -3.72 -20.64
N ASP A 67 -12.55 -3.50 -21.47
CA ASP A 67 -13.34 -2.25 -21.49
C ASP A 67 -14.11 -2.07 -20.17
N LYS A 68 -14.73 -3.13 -19.65
CA LYS A 68 -15.43 -3.07 -18.36
C LYS A 68 -14.51 -2.87 -17.17
N LEU A 69 -13.31 -3.44 -17.21
CA LEU A 69 -12.30 -3.18 -16.19
C LEU A 69 -11.78 -1.73 -16.24
N ALA A 70 -11.65 -1.16 -17.44
CA ALA A 70 -11.25 0.25 -17.59
C ALA A 70 -12.33 1.21 -17.06
N GLU A 71 -13.61 0.95 -17.36
CA GLU A 71 -14.74 1.71 -16.84
C GLU A 71 -14.79 1.66 -15.31
N LEU A 72 -14.75 0.45 -14.72
CA LEU A 72 -14.72 0.27 -13.27
C LEU A 72 -13.51 0.96 -12.61
N GLY A 73 -12.35 0.88 -13.26
CA GLY A 73 -11.13 1.55 -12.79
C GLY A 73 -11.30 3.07 -12.79
N GLY A 74 -11.95 3.63 -13.81
CA GLY A 74 -12.31 5.04 -13.90
C GLY A 74 -13.24 5.48 -12.77
N ASP A 75 -14.31 4.71 -12.53
CA ASP A 75 -15.27 5.02 -11.46
C ASP A 75 -14.62 4.96 -10.07
N LEU A 76 -13.81 3.93 -9.81
CA LEU A 76 -13.09 3.79 -8.56
C LEU A 76 -12.11 4.95 -8.35
N TRP A 77 -11.42 5.36 -9.42
CA TRP A 77 -10.50 6.48 -9.36
C TRP A 77 -11.24 7.81 -9.11
N ALA A 78 -12.39 8.01 -9.74
CA ALA A 78 -13.21 9.20 -9.52
C ALA A 78 -13.65 9.32 -8.06
N VAL A 79 -14.13 8.23 -7.45
CA VAL A 79 -14.49 8.20 -6.02
C VAL A 79 -13.29 8.48 -5.13
N ALA A 80 -12.13 7.88 -5.43
CA ALA A 80 -10.91 8.13 -4.66
C ALA A 80 -10.47 9.60 -4.73
N LEU A 81 -10.58 10.22 -5.91
CA LEU A 81 -10.23 11.62 -6.11
C LEU A 81 -11.22 12.56 -5.40
N GLU A 82 -12.51 12.26 -5.44
CA GLU A 82 -13.53 13.00 -4.70
C GLU A 82 -13.25 12.97 -3.18
N MET A 83 -12.98 11.79 -2.62
CA MET A 83 -12.63 11.65 -1.20
C MET A 83 -11.37 12.44 -0.83
N ALA A 84 -10.33 12.38 -1.68
CA ALA A 84 -9.10 13.13 -1.48
C ALA A 84 -9.32 14.64 -1.53
N ASN A 85 -10.11 15.12 -2.49
CA ASN A 85 -10.44 16.54 -2.63
C ASN A 85 -11.28 17.05 -1.46
N ASN A 86 -12.28 16.28 -1.02
CA ASN A 86 -13.11 16.63 0.14
C ASN A 86 -12.28 16.73 1.41
N ARG A 87 -11.37 15.77 1.63
CA ARG A 87 -10.44 15.82 2.76
C ARG A 87 -9.51 17.04 2.68
N LEU A 88 -8.95 17.33 1.50
CA LEU A 88 -8.07 18.49 1.30
C LEU A 88 -8.82 19.82 1.53
N ALA A 89 -10.08 19.91 1.10
CA ALA A 89 -10.91 21.08 1.33
C ALA A 89 -11.16 21.30 2.83
N ALA A 90 -11.52 20.25 3.56
CA ALA A 90 -11.74 20.30 5.01
C ALA A 90 -10.46 20.69 5.77
N GLU A 91 -9.30 20.12 5.40
CA GLU A 91 -8.02 20.48 6.01
C GLU A 91 -7.64 21.95 5.75
N ARG A 92 -7.94 22.49 4.56
CA ARG A 92 -7.72 23.91 4.24
C ARG A 92 -8.63 24.82 5.05
N GLU A 93 -9.91 24.49 5.17
CA GLU A 93 -10.86 25.25 5.96
C GLU A 93 -10.47 25.28 7.43
N ALA A 94 -10.09 24.13 8.00
CA ALA A 94 -9.60 24.05 9.37
C ALA A 94 -8.32 24.89 9.58
N LEU A 95 -7.37 24.83 8.64
CA LEU A 95 -6.15 25.65 8.72
C LEU A 95 -6.46 27.15 8.65
N GLU A 96 -7.41 27.55 7.80
CA GLU A 96 -7.81 28.94 7.68
C GLU A 96 -8.52 29.43 8.95
N ALA A 97 -9.37 28.61 9.56
CA ALA A 97 -10.00 28.92 10.84
C ALA A 97 -8.96 29.14 11.95
N VAL A 98 -7.97 28.26 12.06
CA VAL A 98 -6.88 28.40 13.05
C VAL A 98 -6.05 29.67 12.79
N ARG A 99 -5.80 30.01 11.52
CA ARG A 99 -5.10 31.27 11.18
C ARG A 99 -5.89 32.49 11.64
N GLN A 100 -7.19 32.52 11.36
CA GLN A 100 -8.05 33.63 11.77
C GLN A 100 -8.12 33.77 13.30
N GLU A 101 -8.26 32.65 14.01
CA GLU A 101 -8.25 32.63 15.48
C GLU A 101 -6.91 33.14 16.04
N THR A 102 -5.79 32.69 15.46
CA THR A 102 -4.46 33.12 15.90
C THR A 102 -4.25 34.62 15.65
N GLU A 103 -4.69 35.13 14.50
CA GLU A 103 -4.59 36.54 14.17
C GLU A 103 -5.48 37.40 15.08
N ALA A 104 -6.70 36.96 15.37
CA ALA A 104 -7.60 37.62 16.31
C ALA A 104 -6.99 37.67 17.73
N ALA A 105 -6.47 36.54 18.23
CA ALA A 105 -5.80 36.49 19.53
C ALA A 105 -4.55 37.38 19.59
N ARG A 106 -3.81 37.48 18.47
CA ARG A 106 -2.66 38.39 18.36
C ARG A 106 -3.10 39.85 18.44
N GLN A 107 -4.19 40.22 17.78
CA GLN A 107 -4.74 41.58 17.82
C GLN A 107 -5.23 41.94 19.23
N GLU A 108 -6.00 41.05 19.86
CA GLU A 108 -6.46 41.24 21.24
C GLU A 108 -5.29 41.41 22.22
N ALA A 109 -4.24 40.59 22.08
CA ALA A 109 -3.04 40.71 22.91
C ALA A 109 -2.30 42.04 22.68
N ALA A 110 -2.26 42.55 21.45
CA ALA A 110 -1.66 43.84 21.13
C ALA A 110 -2.48 45.00 21.74
N GLU A 111 -3.81 44.96 21.59
CA GLU A 111 -4.72 45.95 22.18
C GLU A 111 -4.60 45.98 23.71
N LEU A 112 -4.54 44.81 24.35
CA LEU A 112 -4.34 44.72 25.80
C LEU A 112 -2.97 45.29 26.22
N ALA A 113 -1.91 45.03 25.45
CA ALA A 113 -0.59 45.58 25.74
C ALA A 113 -0.57 47.12 25.62
N ASP A 114 -1.25 47.68 24.62
CA ASP A 114 -1.39 49.12 24.46
C ASP A 114 -2.18 49.75 25.61
N GLN A 115 -3.29 49.12 26.04
CA GLN A 115 -4.08 49.55 27.19
C GLN A 115 -3.25 49.55 28.48
N LEU A 116 -2.55 48.44 28.77
CA LEU A 116 -1.69 48.33 29.95
C LEU A 116 -0.55 49.35 29.94
N THR A 117 -0.02 49.69 28.76
CA THR A 117 0.98 50.74 28.62
C THR A 117 0.41 52.11 28.98
N GLY A 118 -0.80 52.43 28.49
CA GLY A 118 -1.50 53.66 28.85
C GLY A 118 -1.80 53.77 30.35
N GLU A 119 -2.33 52.71 30.95
CA GLU A 119 -2.60 52.66 32.40
C GLU A 119 -1.31 52.82 33.23
N LEU A 120 -0.21 52.20 32.79
CA LEU A 120 1.09 52.32 33.44
C LEU A 120 1.60 53.76 33.40
N ASP A 121 1.46 54.45 32.26
CA ASP A 121 1.88 55.83 32.11
C ASP A 121 1.02 56.79 32.93
N GLU A 122 -0.30 56.58 33.01
CA GLU A 122 -1.19 57.34 33.89
C GLU A 122 -0.82 57.13 35.37
N ALA A 123 -0.58 55.87 35.78
CA ALA A 123 -0.18 55.56 37.15
C ALA A 123 1.15 56.22 37.51
N LYS A 124 2.15 56.18 36.62
CA LYS A 124 3.43 56.88 36.81
C LYS A 124 3.25 58.39 36.94
N ALA A 125 2.42 59.00 36.09
CA ALA A 125 2.15 60.43 36.14
C ALA A 125 1.49 60.83 37.48
N ARG A 126 0.56 60.01 37.98
CA ARG A 126 -0.09 60.23 39.27
C ARG A 126 0.88 60.09 40.44
N ILE A 127 1.76 59.09 40.41
CA ILE A 127 2.82 58.92 41.41
C ILE A 127 3.72 60.15 41.44
N ALA A 128 4.22 60.59 40.28
CA ALA A 128 5.07 61.77 40.19
C ALA A 128 4.38 63.06 40.71
N ALA A 129 3.08 63.22 40.43
CA ALA A 129 2.30 64.34 40.95
C ALA A 129 2.16 64.31 42.48
N LEU A 130 1.90 63.13 43.06
CA LEU A 130 1.80 62.96 44.51
C LEU A 130 3.15 63.19 45.21
N GLU A 131 4.24 62.68 44.63
CA GLU A 131 5.60 62.92 45.13
C GLU A 131 5.95 64.42 45.13
N ALA A 132 5.56 65.16 44.09
CA ALA A 132 5.75 66.61 44.04
C ALA A 132 4.97 67.36 45.12
N VAL A 133 3.73 66.93 45.40
CA VAL A 133 2.91 67.51 46.48
C VAL A 133 3.51 67.21 47.85
N GLU A 134 3.97 65.98 48.08
CA GLU A 134 4.63 65.62 49.35
C GLU A 134 5.91 66.43 49.57
N ALA A 135 6.72 66.61 48.52
CA ALA A 135 7.93 67.41 48.58
C ALA A 135 7.65 68.89 48.88
N ALA A 136 6.56 69.45 48.37
CA ALA A 136 6.15 70.83 48.63
C ALA A 136 5.55 71.04 50.04
N ALA A 137 5.08 69.98 50.69
CA ALA A 137 4.50 70.02 52.03
C ALA A 137 5.54 69.83 53.17
N LYS A 138 6.77 69.46 52.84
CA LYS A 138 7.93 69.36 53.76
C LYS A 138 8.72 70.66 53.79
#